data_AF-A0ABD5DFD3-F1
#
_entry.id   AF-A0ABD5DFD3-F1
#
_cell.length_a   1.000
_cell.length_b   1.000
_cell.length_c   1.000
_cell.angle_alpha   90.00
_cell.angle_beta   90.00
_cell.angle_gamma   90.00
#
_symmetry.space_group_name_H-M   'P 1'
#
loop_
_entity.id
_entity.type
_entity.pdbx_description
1 polymer ?
#
loop_
_entity_poly.entity_id
_entity_poly.type
_entity_poly.pdbx_seq_one_letter_code
_entity_poly.pdbx_strand_id
1 'polypeptide(L)'
;TFIPDYLKPALERLAEARAAHLEQARLMEDTLTAITRAEEQKAELEQDNGSDTRTWRAAFRAGGAMLTDELKSGHIERVARRELAQECHNLTEVLAFERDQLKATCNSTARAFRQAHHAVLS
;
A
#
# COMPACT_ATOMS: atom_id res chain seq x y z
N THR A 1 35.91 20.24 -15.83
CA THR A 1 36.65 19.16 -15.13
C THR A 1 36.93 18.06 -16.12
N PHE A 2 38.18 17.65 -16.32
CA PHE A 2 38.53 16.53 -17.21
C PHE A 2 38.31 15.21 -16.47
N ILE A 3 37.50 14.32 -17.04
CA ILE A 3 37.30 12.95 -16.52
C ILE A 3 38.18 12.03 -17.35
N PRO A 4 39.12 11.30 -16.73
CA PRO A 4 39.94 10.32 -17.44
C PRO A 4 39.10 9.26 -18.15
N ASP A 5 39.47 8.92 -19.40
CA ASP A 5 38.71 7.97 -20.22
C ASP A 5 38.55 6.60 -19.57
N TYR A 6 39.55 6.15 -18.80
CA TYR A 6 39.51 4.87 -18.09
C TYR A 6 38.44 4.82 -16.97
N LEU A 7 37.97 5.98 -16.47
CA LEU A 7 36.91 6.05 -15.46
C LEU A 7 35.50 6.07 -16.06
N LYS A 8 35.35 6.37 -17.36
CA LYS A 8 34.03 6.48 -18.01
C LYS A 8 33.15 5.24 -17.78
N PRO A 9 33.64 4.00 -17.96
CA PRO A 9 32.81 2.81 -17.75
C PRO A 9 32.39 2.62 -16.27
N ALA A 10 33.20 3.07 -15.32
CA ALA A 10 32.88 2.99 -13.90
C ALA A 10 31.82 4.02 -13.50
N LEU A 11 31.88 5.22 -14.08
CA LEU A 11 30.88 6.27 -13.89
C LEU A 11 29.52 5.92 -14.51
N GLU A 12 29.51 5.28 -15.69
CA GLU A 12 28.29 4.77 -16.32
C GLU A 12 27.61 3.73 -15.42
N ARG A 13 28.36 2.72 -14.95
CA ARG A 13 27.87 1.71 -14.00
C ARG A 13 27.35 2.32 -12.70
N LEU A 14 28.02 3.36 -12.19
CA LEU A 14 27.56 4.08 -11.00
C LEU A 14 26.22 4.78 -11.27
N ALA A 15 26.06 5.44 -12.42
CA ALA A 15 24.83 6.12 -12.79
C ALA A 15 23.67 5.13 -12.95
N GLU A 16 23.89 3.98 -13.60
CA GLU A 16 22.91 2.91 -13.74
C GLU A 16 22.50 2.33 -12.39
N ALA A 17 23.46 2.01 -11.52
CA ALA A 17 23.19 1.47 -10.19
C ALA A 17 22.42 2.48 -9.32
N ARG A 18 22.72 3.79 -9.45
CA ARG A 18 21.99 4.86 -8.79
C ARG A 18 20.54 4.93 -9.28
N ALA A 19 20.34 4.92 -10.60
CA ALA A 19 19.00 4.97 -11.19
C ALA A 19 18.14 3.78 -10.73
N ALA A 20 18.71 2.57 -10.76
CA ALA A 20 18.05 1.36 -10.29
C ALA A 20 17.66 1.47 -8.81
N HIS A 21 18.57 1.94 -7.94
CA HIS A 21 18.27 2.08 -6.52
C HIS A 21 17.19 3.15 -6.24
N LEU A 22 17.24 4.29 -6.94
CA LEU A 22 16.22 5.34 -6.79
C LEU A 22 14.84 4.87 -7.24
N GLU A 23 14.75 4.07 -8.30
CA GLU A 23 13.46 3.50 -8.71
C GLU A 23 12.91 2.52 -7.67
N GLN A 24 13.76 1.66 -7.09
CA GLN A 24 13.31 0.77 -6.01
C GLN A 24 12.88 1.53 -4.75
N ALA A 25 13.57 2.62 -4.42
CA ALA A 25 13.19 3.49 -3.30
C ALA A 25 11.84 4.18 -3.56
N ARG A 26 11.61 4.66 -4.79
CA ARG A 26 10.32 5.26 -5.21
C ARG A 26 9.18 4.26 -5.10
N LEU A 27 9.35 3.04 -5.62
CA LEU A 27 8.35 1.98 -5.52
C LEU A 27 8.04 1.63 -4.05
N MET A 28 9.05 1.59 -3.18
CA MET A 28 8.85 1.39 -1.75
C MET A 28 7.98 2.48 -1.12
N GLU A 29 8.24 3.75 -1.44
CA GLU A 29 7.46 4.89 -0.95
C GLU A 29 6.01 4.86 -1.44
N ASP A 30 5.81 4.52 -2.73
CA ASP A 30 4.48 4.35 -3.32
C ASP A 30 3.70 3.24 -2.59
N THR A 31 4.31 2.08 -2.35
CA THR A 31 3.67 0.96 -1.65
C THR A 31 3.34 1.32 -0.20
N LEU A 32 4.23 2.01 0.51
CA LEU A 32 3.95 2.47 1.87
C LEU A 32 2.79 3.47 1.90
N THR A 33 2.75 4.40 0.95
CA THR A 33 1.66 5.37 0.82
C THR A 33 0.33 4.67 0.53
N ALA A 34 0.34 3.66 -0.35
CA ALA A 34 -0.84 2.87 -0.66
C ALA A 34 -1.35 2.06 0.55
N ILE A 35 -0.45 1.50 1.36
CA ILE A 35 -0.80 0.83 2.63
C ILE A 35 -1.51 1.81 3.57
N THR A 36 -0.88 2.97 3.85
CA THR A 36 -1.46 3.98 4.75
C THR A 36 -2.86 4.39 4.28
N ARG A 37 -3.02 4.65 2.97
CA ARG A 37 -4.31 5.02 2.40
C ARG A 37 -5.35 3.90 2.55
N ALA A 38 -4.98 2.64 2.35
CA ALA A 38 -5.90 1.51 2.53
C ALA A 38 -6.34 1.36 3.99
N GLU A 39 -5.42 1.56 4.94
CA GLU A 39 -5.71 1.55 6.38
C GLU A 39 -6.65 2.70 6.78
N GLU A 40 -6.41 3.92 6.27
CA GLU A 40 -7.28 5.08 6.49
C GLU A 40 -8.70 4.85 5.95
N GLN A 41 -8.82 4.38 4.70
CA GLN A 41 -10.12 4.09 4.08
C GLN A 41 -10.88 2.98 4.84
N LYS A 42 -10.18 1.96 5.32
CA LYS A 42 -10.77 0.93 6.18
C LYS A 42 -11.32 1.53 7.48
N ALA A 43 -10.54 2.40 8.13
CA ALA A 43 -10.96 3.04 9.38
C ALA A 43 -12.20 3.92 9.19
N GLU A 44 -12.27 4.68 8.09
CA GLU A 44 -13.45 5.47 7.71
C GLU A 44 -14.69 4.60 7.53
N LEU A 45 -14.57 3.45 6.86
CA LEU A 45 -15.68 2.51 6.65
C LEU A 45 -16.15 1.83 7.95
N GLU A 46 -15.25 1.64 8.92
CA GLU A 46 -15.54 0.98 10.19
C GLU A 46 -16.16 1.92 11.25
N GLN A 47 -15.89 3.23 11.18
CA GLN A 47 -16.32 4.22 12.19
C GLN A 47 -17.84 4.25 12.42
N ASP A 48 -18.64 4.04 11.38
CA ASP A 48 -20.12 4.09 11.45
C ASP A 48 -20.77 2.71 11.68
N ASN A 49 -20.04 1.61 11.42
CA ASN A 49 -20.67 0.31 11.19
C ASN A 49 -21.16 -0.41 12.49
N GLY A 50 -20.50 -0.14 13.62
CA GLY A 50 -20.75 -0.83 14.90
C GLY A 50 -22.07 -0.46 15.57
N SER A 51 -22.43 0.84 15.53
CA SER A 51 -23.69 1.36 16.06
C SER A 51 -24.88 0.94 15.19
N ASP A 52 -24.70 1.02 13.86
CA ASP A 52 -25.75 0.81 12.87
C ASP A 52 -26.30 -0.62 12.85
N THR A 53 -25.45 -1.61 13.13
CA THR A 53 -25.89 -3.02 13.14
C THR A 53 -26.92 -3.29 14.25
N ARG A 54 -26.70 -2.76 15.45
CA ARG A 54 -27.62 -2.98 16.59
C ARG A 54 -28.93 -2.22 16.37
N THR A 55 -28.84 -0.98 15.91
CA THR A 55 -29.99 -0.13 15.58
C THR A 55 -30.86 -0.78 14.50
N TRP A 56 -30.25 -1.27 13.42
CA TRP A 56 -30.97 -1.96 12.36
C TRP A 56 -31.68 -3.22 12.86
N ARG A 57 -30.99 -4.07 13.64
CA ARG A 57 -31.60 -5.30 14.21
C ARG A 57 -32.76 -4.98 15.17
N ALA A 58 -32.66 -3.89 15.92
CA ALA A 58 -33.73 -3.44 16.80
C ALA A 58 -34.95 -2.97 16.00
N ALA A 59 -34.75 -2.16 14.96
CA ALA A 59 -35.81 -1.69 14.08
C ALA A 59 -36.49 -2.85 13.33
N PHE A 60 -35.71 -3.80 12.80
CA PHE A 60 -36.25 -5.00 12.15
C PHE A 60 -37.11 -5.86 13.11
N ARG A 61 -36.68 -6.02 14.36
CA ARG A 61 -37.46 -6.73 15.38
C ARG A 61 -38.73 -5.97 15.76
N ALA A 62 -38.62 -4.66 15.98
CA ALA A 62 -39.75 -3.82 16.35
C ALA A 62 -40.81 -3.75 15.23
N GLY A 63 -40.39 -3.81 13.97
CA GLY A 63 -41.25 -3.89 12.80
C GLY A 63 -41.85 -5.29 12.53
N GLY A 64 -41.70 -6.26 13.44
CA GLY A 64 -42.29 -7.59 13.28
C GLY A 64 -41.70 -8.39 12.11
N ALA A 65 -40.41 -8.20 11.83
CA ALA A 65 -39.71 -8.79 10.69
C ALA A 65 -40.18 -8.33 9.29
N MET A 66 -40.94 -7.23 9.21
CA MET A 66 -41.21 -6.58 7.92
C MET A 66 -39.96 -5.87 7.39
N LEU A 67 -39.58 -6.19 6.15
CA LEU A 67 -38.50 -5.49 5.43
C LEU A 67 -39.08 -4.30 4.67
N THR A 68 -39.12 -3.15 5.32
CA THR A 68 -39.41 -1.89 4.62
C THR A 68 -38.29 -1.54 3.65
N ASP A 69 -38.56 -0.66 2.69
CA ASP A 69 -37.55 -0.24 1.72
C ASP A 69 -36.35 0.43 2.39
N GLU A 70 -36.56 1.19 3.47
CA GLU A 70 -35.50 1.81 4.27
C GLU A 70 -34.65 0.77 5.00
N LEU A 71 -35.27 -0.26 5.60
CA LEU A 71 -34.54 -1.35 6.24
C LEU A 71 -33.73 -2.13 5.21
N LYS A 72 -34.29 -2.36 4.02
CA LYS A 72 -33.60 -3.06 2.94
C LYS A 72 -32.41 -2.25 2.42
N SER A 73 -32.60 -0.97 2.09
CA SER A 73 -31.53 -0.10 1.59
C SER A 73 -30.42 0.07 2.62
N GLY A 74 -30.76 0.35 3.87
CA GLY A 74 -29.79 0.47 4.95
C GLY A 74 -29.04 -0.85 5.24
N HIS A 75 -29.67 -2.02 5.04
CA HIS A 75 -28.97 -3.28 5.15
C HIS A 75 -27.95 -3.49 4.02
N ILE A 76 -28.37 -3.22 2.78
CA ILE A 76 -27.51 -3.34 1.59
C ILE A 76 -26.30 -2.42 1.71
N GLU A 77 -26.51 -1.16 2.07
CA GLU A 77 -25.43 -0.19 2.27
C GLU A 77 -24.44 -0.68 3.33
N ARG A 78 -24.94 -1.18 4.47
CA ARG A 78 -24.09 -1.71 5.54
C ARG A 78 -23.25 -2.90 5.09
N VAL A 79 -23.86 -3.83 4.34
CA VAL A 79 -23.14 -4.98 3.78
C VAL A 79 -22.08 -4.50 2.80
N ALA A 80 -22.43 -3.59 1.88
CA ALA A 80 -21.47 -3.01 0.94
C ALA A 80 -20.28 -2.34 1.65
N ARG A 81 -20.53 -1.51 2.68
CA ARG A 81 -19.47 -0.88 3.49
C ARG A 81 -18.56 -1.93 4.16
N ARG A 82 -19.14 -3.00 4.71
CA ARG A 82 -18.37 -4.09 5.33
C ARG A 82 -17.49 -4.82 4.31
N GLU A 83 -18.03 -5.15 3.14
CA GLU A 83 -17.25 -5.80 2.08
C GLU A 83 -16.14 -4.87 1.57
N LEU A 84 -16.39 -3.57 1.40
CA LEU A 84 -15.36 -2.60 1.05
C LEU A 84 -14.24 -2.51 2.11
N ALA A 85 -14.60 -2.53 3.41
CA ALA A 85 -13.60 -2.53 4.48
C ALA A 85 -12.73 -3.80 4.46
N GLN A 86 -13.34 -4.95 4.11
CA GLN A 86 -12.62 -6.20 3.91
C GLN A 86 -11.68 -6.12 2.71
N GLU A 87 -12.09 -5.51 1.60
CA GLU A 87 -11.21 -5.31 0.44
C GLU A 87 -10.01 -4.41 0.77
N CYS A 88 -10.20 -3.34 1.55
CA CYS A 88 -9.10 -2.51 2.04
C CYS A 88 -8.12 -3.32 2.93
N HIS A 89 -8.65 -4.21 3.76
CA HIS A 89 -7.81 -5.11 4.57
C HIS A 89 -7.01 -6.08 3.70
N ASN A 90 -7.68 -6.78 2.77
CA ASN A 90 -7.04 -7.72 1.85
C ASN A 90 -5.93 -7.03 1.05
N LEU A 91 -6.20 -5.82 0.55
CA LEU A 91 -5.21 -5.01 -0.17
C LEU A 91 -4.00 -4.69 0.71
N THR A 92 -4.21 -4.35 1.99
CA THR A 92 -3.12 -4.09 2.93
C THR A 92 -2.23 -5.31 3.12
N GLU A 93 -2.80 -6.52 3.17
CA GLU A 93 -2.02 -7.77 3.27
C GLU A 93 -1.18 -8.02 2.01
N VAL A 94 -1.76 -7.82 0.82
CA VAL A 94 -1.04 -7.96 -0.45
C VAL A 94 0.10 -6.95 -0.54
N LEU A 95 -0.17 -5.67 -0.27
CA LEU A 95 0.84 -4.61 -0.31
C LEU A 95 1.92 -4.84 0.76
N ALA A 96 1.58 -5.39 1.93
CA ALA A 96 2.53 -5.73 2.96
C ALA A 96 3.55 -6.78 2.49
N PHE A 97 3.07 -7.78 1.73
CA PHE A 97 3.91 -8.80 1.11
C PHE A 97 4.79 -8.22 -0.01
N GLU A 98 4.23 -7.39 -0.90
CA GLU A 98 4.99 -6.69 -1.94
C GLU A 98 6.09 -5.81 -1.35
N ARG A 99 5.77 -5.07 -0.29
CA ARG A 99 6.72 -4.25 0.47
C ARG A 99 7.87 -5.07 1.02
N ASP A 100 7.64 -6.29 1.47
CA ASP A 100 8.72 -7.17 1.94
C ASP A 100 9.61 -7.69 0.81
N GLN A 101 9.04 -7.96 -0.38
CA GLN A 101 9.84 -8.24 -1.58
C GLN A 101 10.67 -7.03 -2.01
N LEU A 102 10.07 -5.84 -2.05
CA LEU A 102 10.74 -4.59 -2.39
C LEU A 102 11.89 -4.29 -1.43
N LYS A 103 11.79 -4.65 -0.14
CA LYS A 103 12.91 -4.48 0.81
C LYS A 103 14.12 -5.29 0.36
N ALA A 104 13.93 -6.52 -0.09
CA ALA A 104 15.03 -7.36 -0.56
C ALA A 104 15.71 -6.74 -1.81
N THR A 105 14.92 -6.28 -2.78
CA THR A 105 15.43 -5.67 -4.01
C THR A 105 16.05 -4.29 -3.77
N CYS A 106 15.51 -3.50 -2.85
CA CYS A 106 16.10 -2.23 -2.43
C CYS A 106 17.46 -2.45 -1.75
N ASN A 107 17.58 -3.46 -0.89
CA ASN A 107 18.86 -3.83 -0.27
C ASN A 107 19.91 -4.28 -1.29
N SER A 108 19.50 -5.06 -2.30
CA SER A 108 20.42 -5.55 -3.35
C SER A 108 20.91 -4.40 -4.23
N THR A 109 20.01 -3.52 -4.68
CA THR A 109 20.37 -2.33 -5.47
C THR A 109 21.20 -1.33 -4.68
N ALA A 110 20.91 -1.12 -3.39
CA ALA A 110 21.72 -0.29 -2.49
C ALA A 110 23.14 -0.83 -2.33
N ARG A 111 23.31 -2.16 -2.28
CA ARG A 111 24.62 -2.80 -2.26
C ARG A 111 25.36 -2.58 -3.58
N ALA A 112 24.70 -2.80 -4.71
CA ALA A 112 25.28 -2.61 -6.04
C ALA A 112 25.74 -1.15 -6.24
N PHE A 113 24.91 -0.18 -5.83
CA PHE A 113 25.25 1.24 -5.87
C PHE A 113 26.49 1.57 -5.03
N ARG A 114 26.56 1.07 -3.78
CA ARG A 114 27.74 1.24 -2.91
C ARG A 114 29.01 0.64 -3.51
N GLN A 115 28.91 -0.54 -4.13
CA GLN A 115 30.04 -1.20 -4.79
C GLN A 115 30.51 -0.41 -6.01
N ALA A 116 29.59 0.05 -6.87
CA ALA A 116 29.92 0.89 -8.02
C ALA A 116 30.57 2.20 -7.59
N HIS A 117 30.09 2.80 -6.49
CA HIS A 117 30.67 4.02 -5.93
C HIS A 117 32.10 3.80 -5.44
N HIS A 118 32.33 2.72 -4.69
CA HIS A 118 33.67 2.34 -4.24
C HIS A 118 34.63 2.11 -5.43
N ALA A 119 34.17 1.46 -6.49
CA ALA A 119 34.97 1.19 -7.69
C ALA A 119 35.36 2.45 -8.49
N VAL A 120 34.68 3.58 -8.31
CA VAL A 120 35.06 4.87 -8.89
C VAL A 120 36.12 5.59 -8.05
N LEU A 121 36.12 5.35 -6.73
CA LEU A 121 37.01 6.02 -5.78
C LEU A 121 38.32 5.28 -5.50
N SER A 122 38.40 4.00 -5.86
CA SER A 122 39.56 3.13 -5.64
C SER A 122 40.37 2.97 -6.91
#